data_AF-A0A2V7J9R5-F1
#
_entry.id   AF-A0A2V7J9R5-F1
#
_cell.length_a   1.000
_cell.length_b   1.000
_cell.length_c   1.000
_cell.angle_alpha   90.00
_cell.angle_beta   90.00
_cell.angle_gamma   90.00
#
_symmetry.space_group_name_H-M   'P 1'
#
loop_
_entity.id
_entity.type
_entity.pdbx_description
1 polymer ?
#
loop_
_entity_poly.entity_id
_entity_poly.type
_entity_poly.pdbx_seq_one_letter_code
_entity_poly.pdbx_strand_id
1 'polypeptide(L)'
;MAPAPVAEASCRVCRSEPDAAVRLEASWVLVGPDDPVRGYACLVFARHVIELHDLTDDEGPALMRDIRKVSGAIARIMNPVKMNYEVHGNTAPHLHVHVFPRYRGDQFEGRPIDPRIAKRPAYAPGEFERFREQLANDLISGRARMAPQPTLQTERLLLRPFVLDDAPIVQRLVGAREIAETTLTIPHPYLDGMAEAWIRTHRAAWEAQDRGTFAIVSNADGLVGAIGLHFRPPHRRAELGYWIGRPFWNRGYATEAARAVIRFAFETLPLNRIHASHLTRNPASGRVMVKAGMQFEGILRQHVMKWDRPEDLAEYAILRTVFEAAGA
;
A
#
# COMPACT_ATOMS: atom_id res chain seq x y z
N MET A 1 -21.60 38.92 -27.35
CA MET A 1 -21.60 38.97 -25.87
C MET A 1 -21.49 37.55 -25.37
N ALA A 2 -20.41 37.20 -24.66
CA ALA A 2 -20.38 35.96 -23.90
C ALA A 2 -21.45 36.05 -22.80
N PRO A 3 -22.23 34.99 -22.53
CA PRO A 3 -23.14 34.98 -21.39
C PRO A 3 -22.38 35.26 -20.11
N ALA A 4 -22.97 36.02 -19.19
CA ALA A 4 -22.39 36.25 -17.87
C ALA A 4 -22.14 34.90 -17.17
N PRO A 5 -21.02 34.72 -16.44
CA PRO A 5 -20.74 33.49 -15.73
C PRO A 5 -21.92 33.17 -14.79
N VAL A 6 -22.35 31.91 -14.80
CA VAL A 6 -23.47 31.47 -13.97
C VAL A 6 -23.06 31.59 -12.51
N ALA A 7 -23.77 32.40 -11.74
CA ALA A 7 -23.42 32.65 -10.34
C ALA A 7 -23.62 31.40 -9.47
N GLU A 8 -22.73 31.19 -8.49
CA GLU A 8 -22.76 30.07 -7.53
C GLU A 8 -24.15 29.87 -6.88
N ALA A 9 -24.84 30.97 -6.55
CA ALA A 9 -26.19 30.96 -5.97
C ALA A 9 -27.26 30.28 -6.84
N SER A 10 -27.01 30.14 -8.15
CA SER A 10 -27.90 29.46 -9.09
C SER A 10 -27.49 28.01 -9.40
N CYS A 11 -26.29 27.60 -8.97
CA CYS A 11 -25.81 26.24 -9.16
C CYS A 11 -26.57 25.27 -8.26
N ARG A 12 -27.16 24.22 -8.85
CA ARG A 12 -27.87 23.18 -8.07
C ARG A 12 -26.91 22.39 -7.18
N VAL A 13 -25.72 22.10 -7.67
CA VAL A 13 -24.68 21.38 -6.94
C VAL A 13 -24.21 22.16 -5.70
N CYS A 14 -24.05 23.48 -5.79
CA CYS A 14 -23.64 24.30 -4.65
C CYS A 14 -24.75 24.50 -3.60
N ARG A 15 -26.02 24.45 -4.03
CA ARG A 15 -27.17 24.65 -3.13
C ARG A 15 -27.53 23.41 -2.31
N SER A 16 -27.10 22.23 -2.74
CA SER A 16 -27.32 20.96 -2.03
C SER A 16 -25.97 20.36 -1.69
N GLU A 17 -25.68 20.12 -0.42
CA GLU A 17 -24.52 19.31 -0.08
C GLU A 17 -24.70 17.92 -0.73
N PRO A 18 -23.77 17.48 -1.60
CA PRO A 18 -23.93 16.21 -2.30
C PRO A 18 -23.95 15.06 -1.30
N ASP A 19 -24.82 14.06 -1.53
CA ASP A 19 -24.74 12.77 -0.84
C ASP A 19 -23.48 12.03 -1.33
N ALA A 20 -22.34 12.45 -0.79
CA ALA A 20 -21.03 12.03 -1.23
C ALA A 20 -20.58 10.79 -0.43
N ALA A 21 -20.03 9.81 -1.14
CA ALA A 21 -19.38 8.68 -0.49
C ALA A 21 -18.13 9.12 0.27
N VAL A 22 -17.34 10.06 -0.29
CA VAL A 22 -16.10 10.59 0.29
C VAL A 22 -15.83 12.01 -0.20
N ARG A 23 -15.25 12.87 0.65
CA ARG A 23 -14.58 14.12 0.26
C ARG A 23 -13.08 13.92 0.12
N LEU A 24 -12.52 14.29 -1.02
CA LEU A 24 -11.08 14.24 -1.31
C LEU A 24 -10.43 15.64 -1.23
N GLU A 25 -9.25 15.80 -1.83
CA GLU A 25 -8.45 17.03 -1.78
C GLU A 25 -9.18 18.19 -2.46
N ALA A 26 -9.72 17.94 -3.64
CA ALA A 26 -10.37 18.94 -4.47
C ALA A 26 -11.78 18.55 -4.91
N SER A 27 -12.21 17.30 -4.68
CA SER A 27 -13.48 16.77 -5.21
C SER A 27 -14.31 16.01 -4.18
N TRP A 28 -15.62 16.03 -4.36
CA TRP A 28 -16.56 15.09 -3.76
C TRP A 28 -16.74 13.88 -4.67
N VAL A 29 -16.74 12.67 -4.11
CA VAL A 29 -16.95 11.42 -4.86
C VAL A 29 -18.38 10.96 -4.64
N LEU A 30 -19.16 10.90 -5.71
CA LEU A 30 -20.54 10.40 -5.71
C LEU A 30 -20.64 9.06 -6.43
N VAL A 31 -21.41 8.14 -5.84
CA VAL A 31 -21.78 6.83 -6.40
C VAL A 31 -23.23 6.55 -6.04
N GLY A 32 -23.96 5.84 -6.90
CA GLY A 32 -25.38 5.54 -6.73
C GLY A 32 -25.75 4.10 -7.11
N PRO A 33 -26.83 3.54 -6.52
CA PRO A 33 -27.29 2.18 -6.85
C PRO A 33 -27.87 2.08 -8.27
N ASP A 34 -28.35 3.20 -8.82
CA ASP A 34 -28.97 3.29 -10.15
C ASP A 34 -28.00 3.79 -11.24
N ASP A 35 -26.70 3.72 -10.96
CA ASP A 35 -25.67 4.13 -11.89
C ASP A 35 -25.69 3.32 -13.20
N PRO A 36 -25.29 3.93 -14.33
CA PRO A 36 -25.41 3.31 -15.65
C PRO A 36 -24.52 2.07 -15.83
N VAL A 37 -23.44 1.95 -15.06
CA VAL A 37 -22.58 0.78 -15.02
C VAL A 37 -22.11 0.53 -13.60
N ARG A 38 -21.86 -0.74 -13.29
CA ARG A 38 -21.33 -1.14 -12.00
C ARG A 38 -19.97 -0.50 -11.75
N GLY A 39 -19.76 0.11 -10.59
CA GLY A 39 -18.52 0.78 -10.21
C GLY A 39 -18.31 2.17 -10.80
N TYR A 40 -19.31 2.76 -11.46
CA TYR A 40 -19.25 4.16 -11.88
C TYR A 40 -19.06 5.10 -10.66
N ALA A 41 -18.35 6.20 -10.89
CA ALA A 41 -18.28 7.29 -9.93
C ALA A 41 -18.25 8.66 -10.64
N CYS A 42 -18.80 9.67 -9.99
CA CYS A 42 -18.72 11.06 -10.41
C CYS A 42 -17.90 11.85 -9.39
N LEU A 43 -16.83 12.50 -9.84
CA LEU A 43 -16.06 13.44 -9.04
C LEU A 43 -16.57 14.85 -9.32
N VAL A 44 -17.17 15.48 -8.33
CA VAL A 44 -17.66 16.86 -8.43
C VAL A 44 -16.67 17.78 -7.74
N PHE A 45 -16.18 18.80 -8.45
CA PHE A 45 -15.20 19.73 -7.88
C PHE A 45 -15.79 20.44 -6.65
N ALA A 46 -15.03 20.56 -5.57
CA ALA A 46 -15.57 21.02 -4.28
C ALA A 46 -15.88 22.53 -4.30
N ARG A 47 -15.07 23.32 -4.97
CA ARG A 47 -15.33 24.74 -5.22
C ARG A 47 -16.24 24.89 -6.43
N HIS A 48 -17.03 25.96 -6.48
CA HIS A 48 -17.75 26.31 -7.70
C HIS A 48 -16.75 26.70 -8.81
N VAL A 49 -16.68 25.86 -9.82
CA VAL A 49 -15.87 26.01 -11.04
C VAL A 49 -16.74 25.52 -12.18
N ILE A 50 -16.77 26.23 -13.31
CA ILE A 50 -17.57 25.83 -14.46
C ILE A 50 -16.69 25.04 -15.43
N GLU A 51 -15.50 25.57 -15.74
CA GLU A 51 -14.61 25.02 -16.75
C GLU A 51 -13.24 24.63 -16.19
N LEU A 52 -12.54 23.73 -16.90
CA LEU A 52 -11.18 23.30 -16.52
C LEU A 52 -10.16 24.45 -16.54
N HIS A 53 -10.36 25.46 -17.39
CA HIS A 53 -9.47 26.63 -17.48
C HIS A 53 -9.70 27.66 -16.37
N ASP A 54 -10.75 27.50 -15.56
CA ASP A 54 -11.01 28.32 -14.37
C ASP A 54 -10.32 27.78 -13.10
N LEU A 55 -9.61 26.65 -13.23
CA LEU A 55 -8.81 26.07 -12.16
C LEU A 55 -7.50 26.85 -11.99
N THR A 56 -7.07 27.01 -10.74
CA THR A 56 -5.72 27.51 -10.45
C THR A 56 -4.65 26.47 -10.78
N ASP A 57 -3.39 26.92 -10.81
CA ASP A 57 -2.22 26.05 -11.03
C ASP A 57 -2.10 24.92 -9.99
N ASP A 58 -2.63 25.10 -8.78
CA ASP A 58 -2.64 24.08 -7.73
C ASP A 58 -3.85 23.13 -7.82
N GLU A 59 -5.00 23.66 -8.28
CA GLU A 59 -6.27 22.93 -8.33
C GLU A 59 -6.34 21.91 -9.46
N GLY A 60 -5.79 22.23 -10.64
CA GLY A 60 -5.71 21.29 -11.76
C GLY A 60 -4.99 19.98 -11.39
N PRO A 61 -3.76 20.06 -10.85
CA PRO A 61 -3.06 18.90 -10.32
C PRO A 61 -3.81 18.18 -9.20
N ALA A 62 -4.50 18.90 -8.31
CA ALA A 62 -5.29 18.30 -7.23
C ALA A 62 -6.48 17.48 -7.77
N LEU A 63 -7.22 18.02 -8.75
CA LEU A 63 -8.27 17.29 -9.46
C LEU A 63 -7.72 16.02 -10.12
N MET A 64 -6.57 16.12 -10.81
CA MET A 64 -5.93 14.96 -11.43
C MET A 64 -5.48 13.91 -10.40
N ARG A 65 -5.01 14.31 -9.21
CA ARG A 65 -4.71 13.40 -8.11
C ARG A 65 -5.96 12.66 -7.64
N ASP A 66 -7.07 13.36 -7.49
CA ASP A 66 -8.35 12.77 -7.06
C ASP A 66 -8.90 11.78 -8.10
N ILE A 67 -8.89 12.13 -9.40
CA ILE A 67 -9.30 11.23 -10.49
C ILE A 67 -8.47 9.94 -10.45
N ARG A 68 -7.15 10.04 -10.28
CA ARG A 68 -6.25 8.88 -10.17
C ARG A 68 -6.56 8.00 -8.96
N LYS A 69 -6.83 8.61 -7.79
CA LYS A 69 -7.20 7.88 -6.56
C LYS A 69 -8.49 7.08 -6.77
N VAL A 70 -9.55 7.74 -7.23
CA VAL A 70 -10.88 7.13 -7.45
C VAL A 70 -10.79 6.04 -8.50
N SER A 71 -10.19 6.33 -9.66
CA SER A 71 -10.03 5.34 -10.71
C SER A 71 -9.21 4.12 -10.28
N GLY A 72 -8.15 4.33 -9.49
CA GLY A 72 -7.34 3.23 -8.97
C GLY A 72 -8.11 2.37 -7.96
N ALA A 73 -8.89 3.00 -7.07
CA ALA A 73 -9.72 2.30 -6.09
C ALA A 73 -10.77 1.43 -6.81
N ILE A 74 -11.52 2.00 -7.75
CA ILE A 74 -12.50 1.28 -8.55
C ILE A 74 -11.85 0.12 -9.31
N ALA A 75 -10.67 0.33 -9.91
CA ALA A 75 -9.99 -0.74 -10.65
C ALA A 75 -9.63 -1.94 -9.75
N ARG A 76 -9.21 -1.69 -8.50
CA ARG A 76 -8.91 -2.76 -7.52
C ARG A 76 -10.16 -3.49 -7.06
N ILE A 77 -11.22 -2.75 -6.76
CA ILE A 77 -12.44 -3.30 -6.18
C ILE A 77 -13.25 -4.07 -7.23
N MET A 78 -13.35 -3.49 -8.42
CA MET A 78 -14.29 -3.92 -9.45
C MET A 78 -13.64 -4.77 -10.55
N ASN A 79 -12.31 -4.82 -10.61
CA ASN A 79 -11.52 -5.53 -11.61
C ASN A 79 -12.02 -5.35 -13.07
N PRO A 80 -12.20 -4.11 -13.57
CA PRO A 80 -12.58 -3.86 -14.95
C PRO A 80 -11.41 -4.11 -15.90
N VAL A 81 -11.72 -4.31 -17.18
CA VAL A 81 -10.67 -4.45 -18.21
C VAL A 81 -10.10 -3.09 -18.65
N LYS A 82 -10.84 -1.99 -18.42
CA LYS A 82 -10.43 -0.62 -18.77
C LYS A 82 -11.20 0.39 -17.93
N MET A 83 -10.61 1.57 -17.74
CA MET A 83 -11.27 2.76 -17.21
C MET A 83 -11.43 3.81 -18.33
N ASN A 84 -12.64 4.37 -18.44
CA ASN A 84 -12.99 5.50 -19.29
C ASN A 84 -13.24 6.74 -18.41
N TYR A 85 -13.02 7.93 -18.99
CA TYR A 85 -13.18 9.21 -18.31
C TYR A 85 -13.93 10.18 -19.20
N GLU A 86 -14.91 10.88 -18.65
CA GLU A 86 -15.71 11.84 -19.41
C GLU A 86 -15.93 13.11 -18.57
N VAL A 87 -15.92 14.27 -19.23
CA VAL A 87 -16.21 15.58 -18.62
C VAL A 87 -17.35 16.19 -19.41
N HIS A 88 -18.51 16.35 -18.78
CA HIS A 88 -19.72 16.87 -19.41
C HIS A 88 -20.15 18.16 -18.71
N GLY A 89 -20.73 19.12 -19.44
CA GLY A 89 -21.15 20.42 -18.89
C GLY A 89 -22.60 20.81 -19.21
N ASN A 90 -23.39 19.88 -19.77
CA ASN A 90 -24.63 20.23 -20.47
C ASN A 90 -25.87 20.39 -19.55
N THR A 91 -25.77 20.01 -18.28
CA THR A 91 -26.92 19.92 -17.34
C THR A 91 -26.73 20.73 -16.06
N ALA A 92 -25.50 21.01 -15.66
CA ALA A 92 -25.18 21.82 -14.49
C ALA A 92 -23.91 22.64 -14.76
N PRO A 93 -23.88 23.95 -14.43
CA PRO A 93 -22.69 24.79 -14.56
C PRO A 93 -21.71 24.51 -13.41
N HIS A 94 -21.23 23.27 -13.31
CA HIS A 94 -20.33 22.84 -12.25
C HIS A 94 -19.42 21.73 -12.76
N LEU A 95 -18.12 21.93 -12.65
CA LEU A 95 -17.10 21.02 -13.13
C LEU A 95 -17.18 19.68 -12.39
N HIS A 96 -17.32 18.62 -13.18
CA HIS A 96 -17.31 17.25 -12.67
C HIS A 96 -16.70 16.31 -13.70
N VAL A 97 -16.17 15.19 -13.22
CA VAL A 97 -15.52 14.16 -14.02
C VAL A 97 -16.15 12.83 -13.73
N HIS A 98 -16.60 12.15 -14.77
CA HIS A 98 -17.15 10.82 -14.71
C HIS A 98 -16.06 9.78 -14.90
N VAL A 99 -16.11 8.72 -14.09
CA VAL A 99 -15.20 7.58 -14.17
C VAL A 99 -16.02 6.33 -14.44
N PHE A 100 -15.73 5.66 -15.55
CA PHE A 100 -16.50 4.52 -16.05
C PHE A 100 -15.62 3.27 -16.17
N PRO A 101 -15.78 2.27 -15.27
CA PRO A 101 -15.21 0.95 -15.49
C PRO A 101 -15.87 0.25 -16.69
N ARG A 102 -15.07 -0.50 -17.45
CA ARG A 102 -15.48 -1.29 -18.62
C ARG A 102 -15.27 -2.77 -18.37
N TYR A 103 -16.19 -3.60 -18.87
CA TYR A 103 -16.14 -5.06 -18.70
C TYR A 103 -16.29 -5.76 -20.06
N ARG A 104 -15.69 -6.95 -20.19
CA ARG A 104 -15.96 -7.80 -21.36
C ARG A 104 -17.44 -8.16 -21.36
N GLY A 105 -18.09 -8.04 -22.52
CA GLY A 105 -19.52 -8.29 -22.66
C GLY A 105 -20.42 -7.22 -22.04
N ASP A 106 -19.90 -6.05 -21.64
CA ASP A 106 -20.77 -4.96 -21.21
C ASP A 106 -21.66 -4.46 -22.36
N GLN A 107 -22.82 -3.87 -22.02
CA GLN A 107 -23.83 -3.40 -22.98
C GLN A 107 -23.26 -2.47 -24.07
N PHE A 108 -22.15 -1.80 -23.76
CA PHE A 108 -21.54 -0.77 -24.60
C PHE A 108 -20.20 -1.24 -25.16
N GLU A 109 -19.89 -2.54 -25.19
CA GLU A 109 -18.61 -3.04 -25.71
C GLU A 109 -18.37 -2.52 -27.14
N GLY A 110 -17.19 -1.92 -27.35
CA GLY A 110 -16.82 -1.27 -28.62
C GLY A 110 -17.47 0.09 -28.90
N ARG A 111 -18.23 0.68 -27.96
CA ARG A 111 -18.87 2.00 -28.12
C ARG A 111 -18.84 2.85 -26.82
N PRO A 112 -19.17 4.16 -26.90
CA PRO A 112 -19.36 5.00 -25.72
C PRO A 112 -20.53 4.51 -24.84
N ILE A 113 -20.46 4.82 -23.55
CA ILE A 113 -21.57 4.55 -22.63
C ILE A 113 -22.66 5.60 -22.87
N ASP A 114 -23.90 5.16 -22.99
CA ASP A 114 -25.06 6.06 -23.02
C ASP A 114 -25.94 5.81 -21.79
N PRO A 115 -25.85 6.67 -20.76
CA PRO A 115 -26.58 6.51 -19.51
C PRO A 115 -28.10 6.46 -19.66
N ARG A 116 -28.65 6.96 -20.78
CA ARG A 116 -30.10 7.03 -21.05
C ARG A 116 -30.70 5.67 -21.41
N ILE A 117 -29.87 4.76 -21.92
CA ILE A 117 -30.30 3.42 -22.36
C ILE A 117 -29.65 2.30 -21.54
N ALA A 118 -28.87 2.63 -20.52
CA ALA A 118 -28.22 1.66 -19.65
C ALA A 118 -29.26 0.81 -18.90
N LYS A 119 -29.07 -0.52 -18.88
CA LYS A 119 -29.90 -1.44 -18.10
C LYS A 119 -29.68 -1.22 -16.60
N ARG A 120 -30.77 -1.14 -15.83
CA ARG A 120 -30.76 -0.94 -14.38
C ARG A 120 -31.59 -2.02 -13.67
N PRO A 121 -31.24 -2.40 -12.43
CA PRO A 121 -30.06 -1.95 -11.67
C PRO A 121 -28.76 -2.55 -12.21
N ALA A 122 -27.67 -1.79 -12.14
CA ALA A 122 -26.34 -2.28 -12.54
C ALA A 122 -25.70 -3.21 -11.48
N TYR A 123 -26.22 -3.17 -10.26
CA TYR A 123 -25.76 -3.95 -9.11
C TYR A 123 -26.76 -5.05 -8.76
N ALA A 124 -26.25 -6.19 -8.29
CA ALA A 124 -27.06 -7.19 -7.60
C ALA A 124 -27.47 -6.68 -6.20
N PRO A 125 -28.54 -7.24 -5.58
CA PRO A 125 -28.95 -6.86 -4.23
C PRO A 125 -27.80 -6.90 -3.21
N GLY A 126 -27.60 -5.80 -2.48
CA GLY A 126 -26.53 -5.66 -1.48
C GLY A 126 -25.12 -5.46 -2.04
N GLU A 127 -24.92 -5.50 -3.36
CA GLU A 127 -23.60 -5.30 -3.99
C GLU A 127 -23.18 -3.83 -3.96
N PHE A 128 -24.13 -2.91 -4.13
CA PHE A 128 -23.86 -1.47 -4.09
C PHE A 128 -23.35 -1.03 -2.73
N GLU A 129 -23.98 -1.46 -1.64
CA GLU A 129 -23.59 -1.08 -0.28
C GLU A 129 -22.16 -1.56 0.03
N ARG A 130 -21.83 -2.79 -0.35
CA ARG A 130 -20.47 -3.33 -0.22
C ARG A 130 -19.47 -2.54 -1.06
N PHE A 131 -19.80 -2.21 -2.31
CA PHE A 131 -18.95 -1.40 -3.16
C PHE A 131 -18.71 -0.01 -2.56
N ARG A 132 -19.78 0.66 -2.10
CA ARG A 132 -19.70 1.99 -1.49
C ARG A 132 -18.82 1.98 -0.24
N GLU A 133 -18.98 0.98 0.63
CA GLU A 133 -18.13 0.82 1.81
C GLU A 133 -16.66 0.53 1.44
N GLN A 134 -16.40 -0.35 0.48
CA GLN A 134 -15.05 -0.66 0.04
C GLN A 134 -14.37 0.54 -0.62
N LEU A 135 -15.09 1.29 -1.44
CA LEU A 135 -14.61 2.51 -2.08
C LEU A 135 -14.33 3.58 -1.04
N ALA A 136 -15.25 3.81 -0.11
CA ALA A 136 -15.06 4.77 0.97
C ALA A 136 -13.86 4.40 1.82
N ASN A 137 -13.73 3.13 2.20
CA ASN A 137 -12.58 2.64 2.94
C ASN A 137 -11.27 2.81 2.15
N ASP A 138 -11.18 2.43 0.88
CA ASP A 138 -9.94 2.58 0.07
C ASP A 138 -9.55 4.07 -0.10
N LEU A 139 -10.54 4.97 -0.24
CA LEU A 139 -10.33 6.40 -0.40
C LEU A 139 -10.05 7.16 0.90
N ILE A 140 -10.73 6.83 2.01
CA ILE A 140 -10.56 7.44 3.36
C ILE A 140 -9.32 6.87 4.05
N SER A 141 -9.10 5.56 3.96
CA SER A 141 -7.82 4.95 4.33
C SER A 141 -6.69 5.43 3.44
N GLY A 142 -7.04 6.22 2.40
CA GLY A 142 -6.24 7.27 1.79
C GLY A 142 -4.83 7.14 2.24
N ARG A 143 -4.03 6.46 1.41
CA ARG A 143 -2.57 6.51 1.48
C ARG A 143 -2.21 7.98 1.57
N ALA A 144 -2.19 8.51 2.79
CA ALA A 144 -1.47 9.69 3.14
C ALA A 144 -0.12 9.44 2.51
N ARG A 145 0.46 10.46 1.88
CA ARG A 145 1.90 10.43 1.64
C ARG A 145 2.48 9.94 2.97
N MET A 146 2.92 8.68 3.03
CA MET A 146 3.64 8.25 4.19
C MET A 146 4.77 9.25 4.28
N ALA A 147 5.01 9.77 5.49
CA ALA A 147 6.26 10.46 5.71
C ALA A 147 7.39 9.60 5.09
N PRO A 148 8.40 10.23 4.46
CA PRO A 148 9.52 9.49 3.92
C PRO A 148 9.95 8.42 4.90
N GLN A 149 10.25 7.21 4.40
CA GLN A 149 10.59 6.10 5.28
C GLN A 149 11.65 6.57 6.29
N PRO A 150 11.39 6.43 7.59
CA PRO A 150 12.21 7.07 8.60
C PRO A 150 13.58 6.40 8.66
N THR A 151 14.50 7.07 9.35
CA THR A 151 15.75 6.46 9.79
C THR A 151 15.66 6.22 11.29
N LEU A 152 15.99 5.02 11.74
CA LEU A 152 15.98 4.63 13.15
C LEU A 152 17.42 4.48 13.62
N GLN A 153 17.74 5.09 14.76
CA GLN A 153 19.05 4.95 15.41
C GLN A 153 18.92 4.06 16.64
N THR A 154 19.90 3.19 16.83
CA THR A 154 20.10 2.41 18.04
C THR A 154 21.49 2.69 18.59
N GLU A 155 21.90 1.96 19.63
CA GLU A 155 23.24 2.08 20.20
C GLU A 155 24.36 1.84 19.17
N ARG A 156 24.21 0.83 18.31
CA ARG A 156 25.27 0.41 17.37
C ARG A 156 24.87 0.47 15.91
N LEU A 157 23.59 0.72 15.60
CA LEU A 157 23.02 0.61 14.26
C LEU A 157 22.30 1.88 13.81
N LEU A 158 22.44 2.15 12.52
CA LEU A 158 21.59 3.04 11.75
C LEU A 158 20.72 2.18 10.82
N LEU A 159 19.41 2.18 11.05
CA LEU A 159 18.44 1.55 10.16
C LEU A 159 17.87 2.61 9.24
N ARG A 160 18.28 2.61 7.96
CA ARG A 160 17.88 3.65 6.99
C ARG A 160 17.30 3.04 5.72
N PRO A 161 16.57 3.81 4.89
CA PRO A 161 16.24 3.37 3.54
C PRO A 161 17.50 3.01 2.74
N PHE A 162 17.38 2.03 1.85
CA PHE A 162 18.44 1.67 0.92
C PHE A 162 18.70 2.79 -0.09
N VAL A 163 19.97 2.94 -0.46
CA VAL A 163 20.41 3.73 -1.62
C VAL A 163 21.03 2.80 -2.66
N LEU A 164 21.11 3.21 -3.93
CA LEU A 164 21.66 2.33 -4.98
C LEU A 164 23.13 1.96 -4.73
N ASP A 165 23.90 2.82 -4.06
CA ASP A 165 25.30 2.56 -3.70
C ASP A 165 25.47 1.40 -2.71
N ASP A 166 24.38 0.97 -2.04
CA ASP A 166 24.39 -0.22 -1.19
C ASP A 166 24.45 -1.52 -2.03
N ALA A 167 24.08 -1.49 -3.32
CA ALA A 167 23.88 -2.68 -4.15
C ALA A 167 25.11 -3.60 -4.23
N PRO A 168 26.35 -3.12 -4.44
CA PRO A 168 27.53 -3.99 -4.48
C PRO A 168 27.76 -4.75 -3.17
N ILE A 169 27.49 -4.11 -2.03
CA ILE A 169 27.62 -4.76 -0.71
C ILE A 169 26.48 -5.75 -0.49
N VAL A 170 25.24 -5.39 -0.85
CA VAL A 170 24.09 -6.30 -0.78
C VAL A 170 24.35 -7.55 -1.60
N GLN A 171 24.77 -7.39 -2.86
CA GLN A 171 25.06 -8.50 -3.76
C GLN A 171 26.14 -9.42 -3.20
N ARG A 172 27.24 -8.85 -2.67
CA ARG A 172 28.32 -9.62 -2.04
C ARG A 172 27.84 -10.41 -0.82
N LEU A 173 27.07 -9.79 0.08
CA LEU A 173 26.62 -10.43 1.31
C LEU A 173 25.54 -11.48 1.06
N VAL A 174 24.54 -11.15 0.24
CA VAL A 174 23.40 -12.01 -0.08
C VAL A 174 23.79 -13.15 -1.02
N GLY A 175 24.83 -12.98 -1.83
CA GLY A 175 25.35 -14.02 -2.72
C GLY A 175 25.90 -15.26 -2.00
N ALA A 176 26.20 -15.16 -0.69
CA ALA A 176 26.59 -16.31 0.11
C ALA A 176 25.45 -17.35 0.19
N ARG A 177 25.74 -18.59 -0.19
CA ARG A 177 24.76 -19.68 -0.25
C ARG A 177 24.04 -19.88 1.09
N GLU A 178 24.73 -19.71 2.20
CA GLU A 178 24.21 -19.90 3.55
C GLU A 178 23.10 -18.89 3.90
N ILE A 179 23.10 -17.71 3.27
CA ILE A 179 22.04 -16.71 3.39
C ILE A 179 20.81 -17.17 2.62
N ALA A 180 20.99 -17.56 1.36
CA ALA A 180 19.90 -18.08 0.54
C ALA A 180 19.32 -19.39 1.08
N GLU A 181 20.13 -20.22 1.73
CA GLU A 181 19.70 -21.46 2.39
C GLU A 181 18.74 -21.19 3.53
N THR A 182 18.94 -20.10 4.27
CA THR A 182 18.22 -19.85 5.52
C THR A 182 17.08 -18.83 5.40
N THR A 183 16.86 -18.33 4.18
CA THR A 183 15.79 -17.38 3.84
C THR A 183 14.89 -17.95 2.76
N LEU A 184 13.60 -17.60 2.76
CA LEU A 184 12.65 -18.22 1.83
C LEU A 184 12.83 -17.74 0.39
N THR A 185 12.93 -16.42 0.20
CA THR A 185 12.78 -15.78 -1.11
C THR A 185 14.09 -15.38 -1.78
N ILE A 186 15.23 -15.46 -1.08
CA ILE A 186 16.53 -15.09 -1.65
C ILE A 186 16.98 -16.21 -2.61
N PRO A 187 17.23 -15.89 -3.89
CA PRO A 187 17.71 -16.86 -4.87
C PRO A 187 19.19 -17.19 -4.69
N HIS A 188 19.60 -18.34 -5.19
CA HIS A 188 21.01 -18.71 -5.33
C HIS A 188 21.21 -19.47 -6.66
N PRO A 189 22.19 -19.09 -7.49
CA PRO A 189 23.11 -17.95 -7.33
C PRO A 189 22.39 -16.60 -7.37
N TYR A 190 22.97 -15.60 -6.70
CA TYR A 190 22.48 -14.22 -6.73
C TYR A 190 23.22 -13.46 -7.84
N LEU A 191 22.51 -13.17 -8.93
CA LEU A 191 23.11 -12.65 -10.16
C LEU A 191 23.34 -11.13 -10.12
N ASP A 192 24.25 -10.67 -10.97
CA ASP A 192 24.51 -9.23 -11.19
C ASP A 192 23.20 -8.49 -11.54
N GLY A 193 23.02 -7.30 -10.97
CA GLY A 193 21.84 -6.47 -11.19
C GLY A 193 20.64 -6.81 -10.30
N MET A 194 20.62 -7.97 -9.62
CA MET A 194 19.50 -8.36 -8.75
C MET A 194 19.38 -7.45 -7.52
N ALA A 195 20.51 -6.99 -6.97
CA ALA A 195 20.52 -6.11 -5.80
C ALA A 195 19.93 -4.73 -6.15
N GLU A 196 20.32 -4.16 -7.28
CA GLU A 196 19.81 -2.89 -7.79
C GLU A 196 18.32 -2.99 -8.11
N ALA A 197 17.90 -4.07 -8.78
CA ALA A 197 16.50 -4.32 -9.08
C ALA A 197 15.66 -4.40 -7.78
N TRP A 198 16.17 -5.11 -6.78
CA TRP A 198 15.53 -5.22 -5.47
C TRP A 198 15.46 -3.87 -4.75
N ILE A 199 16.56 -3.11 -4.65
CA ILE A 199 16.61 -1.80 -4.00
C ILE A 199 15.60 -0.83 -4.65
N ARG A 200 15.48 -0.82 -5.98
CA ARG A 200 14.54 0.07 -6.70
C ARG A 200 13.08 -0.15 -6.32
N THR A 201 12.69 -1.33 -5.83
CA THR A 201 11.29 -1.59 -5.42
C THR A 201 10.91 -0.93 -4.10
N HIS A 202 11.88 -0.52 -3.28
CA HIS A 202 11.65 -0.20 -1.86
C HIS A 202 10.81 1.06 -1.67
N ARG A 203 11.13 2.13 -2.40
CA ARG A 203 10.40 3.40 -2.33
C ARG A 203 8.92 3.21 -2.68
N ALA A 204 8.67 2.58 -3.83
CA ALA A 204 7.31 2.34 -4.29
C ALA A 204 6.53 1.43 -3.32
N ALA A 205 7.17 0.41 -2.75
CA ALA A 205 6.54 -0.48 -1.78
C ALA A 205 6.20 0.23 -0.45
N TRP A 206 7.04 1.16 0.01
CA TRP A 206 6.75 2.01 1.17
C TRP A 206 5.58 2.94 0.90
N GLU A 207 5.63 3.70 -0.20
CA GLU A 207 4.57 4.61 -0.64
C GLU A 207 3.24 3.87 -0.83
N ALA A 208 3.30 2.61 -1.24
CA ALA A 208 2.13 1.75 -1.41
C ALA A 208 1.59 1.16 -0.10
N GLN A 209 2.24 1.37 1.05
CA GLN A 209 1.96 0.69 2.33
C GLN A 209 1.99 -0.84 2.20
N ASP A 210 2.84 -1.34 1.30
CA ASP A 210 3.06 -2.77 1.09
C ASP A 210 4.21 -3.27 1.96
N ARG A 211 5.35 -2.57 1.94
CA ARG A 211 6.55 -3.00 2.67
C ARG A 211 7.48 -1.85 3.01
N GLY A 212 8.01 -1.86 4.22
CA GLY A 212 9.10 -0.98 4.67
C GLY A 212 10.37 -1.78 4.90
N THR A 213 11.46 -1.45 4.23
CA THR A 213 12.71 -2.22 4.30
C THR A 213 13.89 -1.31 4.58
N PHE A 214 14.68 -1.67 5.59
CA PHE A 214 15.80 -0.90 6.11
C PHE A 214 17.11 -1.63 5.83
N ALA A 215 18.09 -0.87 5.36
CA ALA A 215 19.49 -1.23 5.42
C ALA A 215 19.93 -1.20 6.89
N ILE A 216 20.56 -2.28 7.36
CA ILE A 216 21.15 -2.34 8.70
C ILE A 216 22.61 -1.92 8.58
N VAL A 217 22.93 -0.70 8.99
CA VAL A 217 24.29 -0.17 8.94
C VAL A 217 24.87 -0.13 10.34
N SER A 218 25.94 -0.88 10.59
CA SER A 218 26.70 -0.83 11.84
C SER A 218 27.74 0.27 11.81
N ASN A 219 27.93 0.95 12.94
CA ASN A 219 28.98 1.97 13.10
C ASN A 219 30.41 1.40 12.89
N ALA A 220 30.62 0.11 13.14
CA ALA A 220 31.93 -0.54 13.03
C ALA A 220 32.16 -1.22 11.67
N ASP A 221 31.12 -1.84 11.11
CA ASP A 221 31.25 -2.77 9.98
C ASP A 221 30.63 -2.23 8.66
N GLY A 222 29.95 -1.08 8.70
CA GLY A 222 29.17 -0.57 7.56
C GLY A 222 27.87 -1.35 7.35
N LEU A 223 27.44 -1.54 6.10
CA LEU A 223 26.21 -2.28 5.81
C LEU A 223 26.37 -3.78 6.13
N VAL A 224 25.59 -4.27 7.09
CA VAL A 224 25.67 -5.66 7.60
C VAL A 224 24.47 -6.53 7.24
N GLY A 225 23.36 -5.96 6.81
CA GLY A 225 22.15 -6.72 6.54
C GLY A 225 20.94 -5.89 6.12
N ALA A 226 19.78 -6.54 6.10
CA ALA A 226 18.49 -5.89 5.89
C ALA A 226 17.45 -6.39 6.89
N ILE A 227 16.50 -5.52 7.22
CA ILE A 227 15.30 -5.86 8.00
C ILE A 227 14.10 -5.12 7.44
N GLY A 228 12.92 -5.71 7.47
CA GLY A 228 11.74 -5.04 6.98
C GLY A 228 10.44 -5.64 7.49
N LEU A 229 9.36 -4.90 7.23
CA LEU A 229 7.99 -5.27 7.53
C LEU A 229 7.20 -5.36 6.22
N HIS A 230 6.53 -6.48 5.99
CA HIS A 230 5.51 -6.63 4.98
C HIS A 230 4.14 -6.38 5.62
N PHE A 231 3.49 -5.28 5.24
CA PHE A 231 2.25 -4.83 5.85
C PHE A 231 1.03 -5.54 5.27
N ARG A 232 0.05 -5.79 6.13
CA ARG A 232 -1.31 -6.21 5.76
C ARG A 232 -2.31 -5.26 6.43
N PRO A 233 -2.49 -4.03 5.89
CA PRO A 233 -3.29 -2.99 6.54
C PRO A 233 -4.72 -3.42 6.94
N PRO A 234 -5.49 -4.16 6.10
CA PRO A 234 -6.83 -4.61 6.48
C PRO A 234 -6.88 -5.47 7.75
N HIS A 235 -5.77 -6.13 8.08
CA HIS A 235 -5.65 -6.99 9.26
C HIS A 235 -4.82 -6.36 10.37
N ARG A 236 -4.38 -5.10 10.21
CA ARG A 236 -3.52 -4.37 11.15
C ARG A 236 -2.33 -5.22 11.61
N ARG A 237 -1.73 -5.99 10.69
CA ARG A 237 -0.58 -6.85 11.00
C ARG A 237 0.56 -6.65 10.02
N ALA A 238 1.76 -7.02 10.43
CA ALA A 238 2.92 -7.07 9.56
C ALA A 238 3.75 -8.33 9.77
N GLU A 239 4.43 -8.79 8.74
CA GLU A 239 5.44 -9.84 8.79
C GLU A 239 6.83 -9.21 8.88
N LEU A 240 7.61 -9.57 9.89
CA LEU A 240 9.00 -9.14 10.05
C LEU A 240 9.93 -10.13 9.36
N GLY A 241 10.75 -9.65 8.43
CA GLY A 241 11.80 -10.42 7.78
C GLY A 241 13.15 -9.74 7.90
N TYR A 242 14.23 -10.52 8.00
CA TYR A 242 15.59 -9.99 8.05
C TYR A 242 16.62 -10.99 7.53
N TRP A 243 17.79 -10.46 7.18
CA TRP A 243 19.01 -11.25 6.98
C TRP A 243 20.22 -10.42 7.42
N ILE A 244 21.26 -11.11 7.91
CA ILE A 244 22.56 -10.52 8.26
C ILE A 244 23.61 -11.25 7.45
N GLY A 245 24.57 -10.53 6.86
CA GLY A 245 25.68 -11.14 6.13
C GLY A 245 26.49 -12.08 7.02
N ARG A 246 26.95 -13.21 6.45
CA ARG A 246 27.69 -14.26 7.17
C ARG A 246 28.84 -13.75 8.07
N PRO A 247 29.67 -12.76 7.66
CA PRO A 247 30.74 -12.23 8.51
C PRO A 247 30.27 -11.58 9.82
N PHE A 248 29.00 -11.20 9.90
CA PHE A 248 28.43 -10.41 11.01
C PHE A 248 27.46 -11.21 11.88
N TRP A 249 27.37 -12.53 11.67
CA TRP A 249 26.56 -13.42 12.49
C TRP A 249 27.04 -13.45 13.95
N ASN A 250 26.12 -13.78 14.85
CA ASN A 250 26.37 -13.91 16.30
C ASN A 250 26.86 -12.62 17.01
N ARG A 251 26.78 -11.45 16.36
CA ARG A 251 27.13 -10.13 16.96
C ARG A 251 25.94 -9.37 17.56
N GLY A 252 24.74 -9.95 17.49
CA GLY A 252 23.50 -9.38 18.04
C GLY A 252 22.79 -8.34 17.16
N TYR A 253 23.31 -8.03 15.98
CA TYR A 253 22.73 -6.99 15.10
C TYR A 253 21.28 -7.27 14.69
N ALA A 254 20.94 -8.52 14.35
CA ALA A 254 19.55 -8.88 14.00
C ALA A 254 18.57 -8.61 15.16
N THR A 255 18.95 -8.95 16.39
CA THR A 255 18.12 -8.73 17.57
C THR A 255 17.93 -7.25 17.87
N GLU A 256 19.00 -6.47 17.81
CA GLU A 256 18.95 -5.02 18.02
C GLU A 256 18.07 -4.33 16.97
N ALA A 257 18.27 -4.69 15.69
CA ALA A 257 17.46 -4.16 14.59
C ALA A 257 15.98 -4.56 14.73
N ALA A 258 15.68 -5.81 15.07
CA ALA A 258 14.31 -6.30 15.25
C ALA A 258 13.58 -5.55 16.36
N ARG A 259 14.23 -5.33 17.51
CA ARG A 259 13.65 -4.54 18.61
C ARG A 259 13.34 -3.11 18.19
N ALA A 260 14.24 -2.46 17.45
CA ALA A 260 14.02 -1.09 16.96
C ALA A 260 12.86 -1.00 15.96
N VAL A 261 12.78 -1.94 15.01
CA VAL A 261 11.69 -1.98 14.02
C VAL A 261 10.35 -2.31 14.67
N ILE A 262 10.29 -3.25 15.62
CA ILE A 262 9.07 -3.59 16.37
C ILE A 262 8.57 -2.38 17.16
N ARG A 263 9.48 -1.69 17.88
CA ARG A 263 9.16 -0.47 18.63
C ARG A 263 8.57 0.59 17.70
N PHE A 264 9.29 0.94 16.64
CA PHE A 264 8.83 1.88 15.62
C PHE A 264 7.43 1.53 15.11
N ALA A 265 7.23 0.26 14.76
CA ALA A 265 5.98 -0.22 14.19
C ALA A 265 4.79 -0.11 15.14
N PHE A 266 4.96 -0.37 16.45
CA PHE A 266 3.87 -0.20 17.41
C PHE A 266 3.66 1.26 17.83
N GLU A 267 4.73 2.06 17.93
CA GLU A 267 4.64 3.46 18.34
C GLU A 267 4.09 4.38 17.24
N THR A 268 4.34 4.06 15.96
CA THR A 268 4.03 4.99 14.85
C THR A 268 3.00 4.47 13.85
N LEU A 269 2.79 3.14 13.78
CA LEU A 269 1.87 2.54 12.81
C LEU A 269 0.64 1.96 13.52
N PRO A 270 -0.54 1.94 12.86
CA PRO A 270 -1.77 1.42 13.44
C PRO A 270 -1.83 -0.13 13.49
N LEU A 271 -0.70 -0.80 13.72
CA LEU A 271 -0.60 -2.26 13.80
C LEU A 271 -1.03 -2.79 15.17
N ASN A 272 -1.61 -3.97 15.20
CA ASN A 272 -1.94 -4.72 16.42
C ASN A 272 -1.02 -5.95 16.61
N ARG A 273 -0.39 -6.42 15.53
CA ARG A 273 0.37 -7.67 15.52
C ARG A 273 1.57 -7.60 14.58
N ILE A 274 2.71 -8.09 15.05
CA ILE A 274 3.88 -8.36 14.22
C ILE A 274 4.20 -9.85 14.36
N HIS A 275 4.32 -10.55 13.25
CA HIS A 275 4.67 -11.96 13.22
C HIS A 275 5.92 -12.19 12.38
N ALA A 276 6.59 -13.32 12.57
CA ALA A 276 7.75 -13.71 11.79
C ALA A 276 7.87 -15.23 11.83
N SER A 277 8.39 -15.80 10.75
CA SER A 277 8.59 -17.22 10.61
C SER A 277 10.02 -17.54 10.24
N HIS A 278 10.50 -18.72 10.64
CA HIS A 278 11.79 -19.23 10.21
C HIS A 278 11.73 -20.72 9.90
N LEU A 279 12.58 -21.16 8.97
CA LEU A 279 12.82 -22.58 8.74
C LEU A 279 13.28 -23.24 10.05
N THR A 280 12.64 -24.32 10.47
CA THR A 280 12.98 -24.99 11.76
C THR A 280 14.45 -25.42 11.84
N ARG A 281 15.07 -25.74 10.70
CA ARG A 281 16.52 -26.02 10.60
C ARG A 281 17.44 -24.83 10.85
N ASN A 282 16.91 -23.60 10.92
CA ASN A 282 17.63 -22.39 11.27
C ASN A 282 17.22 -21.86 12.67
N PRO A 283 17.63 -22.53 13.76
CA PRO A 283 17.26 -22.11 15.12
C PRO A 283 17.87 -20.75 15.51
N ALA A 284 18.89 -20.28 14.81
CA ALA A 284 19.48 -18.96 15.07
C ALA A 284 18.49 -17.82 14.81
N SER A 285 17.62 -17.96 13.80
CA SER A 285 16.57 -16.99 13.51
C SER A 285 15.48 -17.00 14.59
N GLY A 286 15.04 -18.17 15.05
CA GLY A 286 14.11 -18.28 16.19
C GLY A 286 14.64 -17.60 17.46
N ARG A 287 15.94 -17.77 17.77
CA ARG A 287 16.57 -17.07 18.90
C ARG A 287 16.51 -15.55 18.79
N VAL A 288 16.59 -14.99 17.58
CA VAL A 288 16.43 -13.54 17.37
C VAL A 288 15.00 -13.11 17.70
N MET A 289 13.99 -13.86 17.23
CA MET A 289 12.57 -13.56 17.49
C MET A 289 12.25 -13.59 18.99
N VAL A 290 12.69 -14.63 19.69
CA VAL A 290 12.54 -14.74 21.15
C VAL A 290 13.20 -13.56 21.86
N LYS A 291 14.45 -13.22 21.51
CA LYS A 291 15.15 -12.08 22.11
C LYS A 291 14.51 -10.73 21.76
N ALA A 292 13.77 -10.64 20.66
CA ALA A 292 13.01 -9.45 20.27
C ALA A 292 11.65 -9.35 20.99
N GLY A 293 11.31 -10.30 21.88
CA GLY A 293 10.07 -10.30 22.65
C GLY A 293 8.91 -11.03 21.97
N MET A 294 9.16 -11.73 20.87
CA MET A 294 8.12 -12.50 20.18
C MET A 294 7.90 -13.85 20.87
N GLN A 295 6.64 -14.27 20.94
CA GLN A 295 6.18 -15.52 21.53
C GLN A 295 5.97 -16.56 20.44
N PHE A 296 6.31 -17.82 20.73
CA PHE A 296 6.12 -18.94 19.82
C PHE A 296 4.64 -19.32 19.72
N GLU A 297 4.16 -19.60 18.51
CA GLU A 297 2.75 -19.94 18.27
C GLU A 297 2.54 -21.32 17.64
N GLY A 298 3.55 -21.89 16.98
CA GLY A 298 3.44 -23.23 16.43
C GLY A 298 4.42 -23.56 15.31
N ILE A 299 4.29 -24.78 14.78
CA ILE A 299 5.03 -25.24 13.61
C ILE A 299 4.04 -25.52 12.47
N LEU A 300 4.24 -24.85 11.34
CA LEU A 300 3.58 -25.14 10.09
C LEU A 300 4.38 -26.22 9.36
N ARG A 301 3.89 -27.46 9.41
CA ARG A 301 4.56 -28.62 8.80
C ARG A 301 4.52 -28.53 7.28
N GLN A 302 5.66 -28.70 6.63
CA GLN A 302 5.82 -28.72 5.17
C GLN A 302 5.14 -27.53 4.46
N HIS A 303 5.15 -26.36 5.11
CA HIS A 303 4.38 -25.20 4.67
C HIS A 303 4.93 -24.57 3.40
N VAL A 304 6.23 -24.73 3.17
CA VAL A 304 6.95 -24.11 2.05
C VAL A 304 7.83 -25.12 1.33
N MET A 305 8.06 -24.86 0.05
CA MET A 305 9.03 -25.60 -0.76
C MET A 305 10.30 -24.74 -0.91
N LYS A 306 11.45 -25.27 -0.47
CA LYS A 306 12.75 -24.63 -0.66
C LYS A 306 13.68 -25.59 -1.39
N TRP A 307 14.01 -25.26 -2.64
CA TRP A 307 14.89 -26.08 -3.50
C TRP A 307 14.41 -27.54 -3.58
N ASP A 308 13.14 -27.71 -3.95
CA ASP A 308 12.44 -28.99 -4.08
C ASP A 308 12.40 -29.86 -2.81
N ARG A 309 12.66 -29.23 -1.65
CA ARG A 309 12.48 -29.83 -0.34
C ARG A 309 11.33 -29.16 0.40
N PRO A 310 10.31 -29.93 0.86
CA PRO A 310 9.30 -29.40 1.76
C PRO A 310 9.94 -29.12 3.12
N GLU A 311 9.69 -27.94 3.67
CA GLU A 311 10.28 -27.48 4.92
C GLU A 311 9.21 -26.98 5.90
N ASP A 312 9.51 -27.17 7.19
CA ASP A 312 8.66 -26.69 8.28
C ASP A 312 9.01 -25.25 8.65
N LEU A 313 8.00 -24.46 9.00
CA LEU A 313 8.17 -23.12 9.55
C LEU A 313 7.77 -23.07 11.02
N ALA A 314 8.63 -22.51 11.85
CA ALA A 314 8.26 -22.11 13.21
C ALA A 314 7.74 -20.67 13.19
N GLU A 315 6.56 -20.45 13.77
CA GLU A 315 5.87 -19.17 13.80
C GLU A 315 6.01 -18.49 15.16
N TYR A 316 6.29 -17.19 15.11
CA TYR A 316 6.38 -16.32 16.28
C TYR A 316 5.59 -15.04 16.05
N ALA A 317 5.07 -14.46 17.13
CA ALA A 317 4.44 -13.15 17.07
C ALA A 317 4.58 -12.34 18.36
N ILE A 318 4.44 -11.03 18.22
CA ILE A 318 4.25 -10.11 19.33
C ILE A 318 2.98 -9.29 19.06
N LEU A 319 2.16 -9.14 20.10
CA LEU A 319 0.96 -8.30 20.06
C LEU A 319 1.29 -6.94 20.65
N ARG A 320 0.54 -5.91 20.22
CA ARG A 320 0.64 -4.56 20.77
C ARG A 320 0.53 -4.56 22.29
N THR A 321 -0.44 -5.28 22.84
CA THR A 321 -0.66 -5.36 24.29
C THR A 321 0.54 -5.97 25.04
N VAL A 322 1.20 -6.97 24.46
CA VAL A 322 2.41 -7.57 25.04
C VAL A 322 3.58 -6.59 24.99
N PHE A 323 3.73 -5.86 23.89
CA PHE A 323 4.75 -4.82 23.75
C PHE A 323 4.54 -3.68 24.77
N GLU A 324 3.32 -3.19 24.91
CA GLU A 324 2.97 -2.11 25.85
C GLU A 324 3.18 -2.53 27.31
N ALA A 325 2.81 -3.77 27.67
CA ALA A 325 3.02 -4.31 29.01
C ALA A 325 4.50 -4.50 29.38
N ALA A 326 5.40 -4.62 28.40
CA ALA A 326 6.84 -4.75 28.62
C ALA A 326 7.58 -3.39 28.68
N GLY A 327 6.90 -2.30 28.27
CA GLY A 327 7.44 -0.94 28.28
C GLY A 327 6.89 -0.04 29.39
N ALA A 328 5.84 -0.47 30.09
CA ALA A 328 5.33 0.10 31.35
C ALA A 328 6.10 -0.43 32.55
#